data_AF-A0A2P4TGG0-F1
#
_entry.id   AF-A0A2P4TGG0-F1
#
_cell.length_a   1.000
_cell.length_b   1.000
_cell.length_c   1.000
_cell.angle_alpha   90.00
_cell.angle_beta   90.00
_cell.angle_gamma   90.00
#
_symmetry.space_group_name_H-M   'P 1'
#
loop_
_entity.id
_entity.type
_entity.pdbx_description
1 polymer ?
#
loop_
_entity_poly.entity_id
_entity_poly.type
_entity_poly.pdbx_seq_one_letter_code
_entity_poly.pdbx_strand_id
1 'polypeptide(L)'
;MTNREEAEIQISELDLLSSMFPYEEEFTVTDQLAVAELKHFVENESAEMPSSKIQFILNVKLEDSNASTEKFTMVCALPFKYPSVLPEITVRYVIKKYC
;
A
#
# COMPACT_ATOMS: atom_id res chain seq x y z
N MET A 1 -15.59 -13.56 -5.66
CA MET A 1 -14.25 -13.76 -5.11
C MET A 1 -14.39 -14.34 -3.73
N THR A 2 -13.58 -15.33 -3.39
CA THR A 2 -13.46 -15.83 -2.01
C THR A 2 -12.57 -14.91 -1.19
N ASN A 3 -12.65 -14.94 0.14
CA ASN A 3 -11.76 -14.15 1.01
C ASN A 3 -10.27 -14.44 0.75
N ARG A 4 -9.95 -15.66 0.30
CA ARG A 4 -8.58 -16.08 0.02
C ARG A 4 -8.07 -15.52 -1.30
N GLU A 5 -8.89 -15.55 -2.35
CA GLU A 5 -8.58 -14.87 -3.63
C GLU A 5 -8.36 -13.37 -3.42
N GLU A 6 -9.19 -12.73 -2.59
CA GLU A 6 -9.03 -11.31 -2.21
C GLU A 6 -7.69 -11.05 -1.51
N ALA A 7 -7.27 -11.95 -0.61
CA ALA A 7 -6.00 -11.85 0.09
C ALA A 7 -4.78 -12.10 -0.83
N GLU A 8 -4.87 -13.07 -1.74
CA GLU A 8 -3.83 -13.35 -2.75
C GLU A 8 -3.60 -12.15 -3.68
N ILE A 9 -4.67 -11.47 -4.08
CA ILE A 9 -4.61 -10.25 -4.89
C ILE A 9 -3.91 -9.14 -4.12
N GLN A 10 -4.27 -8.93 -2.85
CA GLN A 10 -3.64 -7.92 -1.99
C GLN A 10 -2.12 -8.16 -1.83
N ILE A 11 -1.70 -9.41 -1.60
CA ILE A 11 -0.28 -9.76 -1.49
C ILE A 11 0.44 -9.50 -2.81
N SER A 12 -0.16 -9.94 -3.93
CA SER A 12 0.41 -9.76 -5.26
C SER A 12 0.64 -8.29 -5.62
N GLU A 13 -0.28 -7.41 -5.20
CA GLU A 13 -0.13 -5.97 -5.40
C GLU A 13 0.98 -5.37 -4.53
N LEU A 14 1.11 -5.80 -3.27
CA LEU A 14 2.22 -5.37 -2.41
C LEU A 14 3.58 -5.77 -2.99
N ASP A 15 3.69 -7.00 -3.51
CA ASP A 15 4.92 -7.48 -4.13
C ASP A 15 5.24 -6.72 -5.42
N LEU A 16 4.21 -6.40 -6.22
CA LEU A 16 4.35 -5.55 -7.40
C LEU A 16 4.82 -4.14 -7.03
N LEU A 17 4.20 -3.49 -6.04
CA LEU A 17 4.56 -2.15 -5.58
C LEU A 17 5.99 -2.12 -5.03
N SER A 18 6.39 -3.12 -4.25
CA SER A 18 7.77 -3.30 -3.78
C SER A 18 8.76 -3.39 -4.94
N SER A 19 8.38 -4.05 -6.04
CA SER A 19 9.21 -4.12 -7.26
C SER A 19 9.24 -2.80 -8.05
N MET A 20 8.15 -2.03 -8.07
CA MET A 20 8.07 -0.75 -8.79
C MET A 20 8.78 0.38 -8.05
N PHE A 21 8.82 0.32 -6.71
CA PHE A 21 9.39 1.32 -5.82
C PHE A 21 10.42 0.66 -4.91
N PRO A 22 11.61 0.32 -5.44
CA PRO A 22 12.59 -0.51 -4.74
C PRO A 22 13.27 0.20 -3.56
N TYR A 23 13.09 1.51 -3.42
CA TYR A 23 13.71 2.30 -2.36
C TYR A 23 12.75 2.44 -1.16
N GLU A 24 13.28 2.27 0.06
CA GLU A 24 12.49 2.37 1.30
C GLU A 24 11.77 3.72 1.45
N GLU A 25 12.37 4.79 0.93
CA GLU A 25 11.80 6.13 0.93
C GLU A 25 10.61 6.29 -0.02
N GLU A 26 10.41 5.37 -0.98
CA GLU A 26 9.36 5.44 -2.00
C GLU A 26 8.16 4.57 -1.64
N PHE A 27 8.38 3.39 -1.04
CA PHE A 27 7.31 2.49 -0.60
C PHE A 27 7.61 1.91 0.78
N THR A 28 6.63 2.00 1.68
CA THR A 28 6.74 1.44 3.04
C THR A 28 5.40 0.92 3.51
N VAL A 29 5.36 -0.35 3.93
CA VAL A 29 4.19 -0.90 4.64
C VAL A 29 4.27 -0.50 6.12
N THR A 30 3.19 0.09 6.64
CA THR A 30 3.16 0.67 7.99
C THR A 30 2.99 -0.39 9.08
N ASP A 31 2.40 -1.54 8.73
CA ASP A 31 2.18 -2.66 9.64
C ASP A 31 2.61 -3.98 8.98
N GLN A 32 3.81 -4.44 9.34
CA GLN A 32 4.37 -5.70 8.84
C GLN A 32 3.68 -6.92 9.43
N LEU A 33 3.06 -6.81 10.60
CA LEU A 33 2.32 -7.91 11.22
C LEU A 33 1.06 -8.21 10.41
N ALA A 34 0.32 -7.19 9.99
CA ALA A 34 -0.86 -7.36 9.14
C ALA A 34 -0.52 -8.07 7.81
N VAL A 35 0.66 -7.80 7.22
CA VAL A 35 1.13 -8.52 6.01
C VAL A 35 1.46 -9.97 6.32
N ALA A 36 2.13 -10.25 7.44
CA ALA A 36 2.47 -11.61 7.85
C ALA A 36 1.21 -12.44 8.14
N GLU A 37 0.21 -11.87 8.81
CA GLU A 37 -1.09 -12.49 9.05
C GLU A 37 -1.81 -12.79 7.72
N LEU A 38 -1.79 -11.85 6.77
CA LEU A 38 -2.40 -12.03 5.46
C LEU A 38 -1.73 -13.16 4.66
N LYS A 39 -0.39 -13.21 4.68
CA LYS A 39 0.39 -14.31 4.06
C LYS A 39 0.07 -15.65 4.71
N HIS A 40 0.04 -15.70 6.03
CA HIS A 40 -0.32 -16.91 6.78
C HIS A 40 -1.75 -17.39 6.45
N PHE A 41 -2.71 -16.46 6.31
CA PHE A 41 -4.09 -16.76 5.90
C PHE A 41 -4.18 -17.35 4.48
N VAL A 42 -3.36 -16.85 3.56
CA VAL A 42 -3.27 -17.38 2.19
C VAL A 42 -2.54 -18.71 2.12
N GLU A 43 -1.65 -19.02 3.05
CA GLU A 43 -0.95 -20.31 3.06
C GLU A 43 -1.76 -21.41 3.75
N ASN A 44 -2.49 -21.08 4.82
CA ASN A 44 -3.16 -22.04 5.69
C ASN A 44 -4.69 -21.93 5.61
N GLU A 45 -5.37 -22.95 5.09
CA GLU A 45 -6.84 -22.95 4.92
C GLU A 45 -7.62 -22.81 6.24
N SER A 46 -7.04 -23.23 7.36
CA SER A 46 -7.65 -23.13 8.69
C SER A 46 -7.29 -21.85 9.45
N ALA A 47 -6.50 -20.96 8.85
CA ALA A 47 -6.07 -19.74 9.52
C ALA A 47 -7.22 -18.73 9.64
N GLU A 48 -7.16 -17.95 10.72
CA GLU A 48 -8.10 -16.87 10.95
C GLU A 48 -7.82 -15.68 10.03
N MET A 49 -8.87 -14.90 9.80
CA MET A 49 -8.79 -13.66 9.04
C MET A 49 -7.87 -12.65 9.75
N PRO A 50 -7.05 -11.87 9.01
CA PRO A 50 -6.15 -10.90 9.63
C PRO A 50 -6.88 -9.90 10.51
N SER A 51 -6.23 -9.51 11.62
CA SER A 51 -6.83 -8.65 12.64
C SER A 51 -6.93 -7.19 12.18
N SER A 52 -6.05 -6.78 11.26
CA SER A 52 -5.87 -5.41 10.81
C SER A 52 -5.80 -5.31 9.30
N LYS A 53 -6.21 -4.17 8.76
CA LYS A 53 -6.11 -3.85 7.34
C LYS A 53 -4.66 -3.56 6.97
N ILE A 54 -4.28 -3.95 5.75
CA ILE A 54 -3.00 -3.54 5.17
C ILE A 54 -3.00 -2.02 4.96
N GLN A 55 -1.93 -1.37 5.42
CA GLN A 55 -1.69 0.04 5.21
C GLN A 55 -0.26 0.27 4.73
N PHE A 56 -0.11 1.13 3.74
CA PHE A 56 1.20 1.46 3.19
C PHE A 56 1.26 2.91 2.73
N ILE A 57 2.49 3.40 2.62
CA ILE A 57 2.83 4.75 2.21
C ILE A 57 3.60 4.66 0.90
N LEU A 58 3.20 5.48 -0.07
CA LEU A 58 3.91 5.72 -1.32
C LEU A 58 4.36 7.18 -1.38
N ASN A 59 5.65 7.42 -1.55
CA ASN A 59 6.18 8.75 -1.81
C ASN A 59 6.57 8.85 -3.29
N VAL A 60 5.77 9.59 -4.05
CA VAL A 60 5.94 9.70 -5.50
C VAL A 60 6.58 11.05 -5.83
N LYS A 61 7.64 11.01 -6.63
CA LYS A 61 8.28 12.20 -7.20
C LYS A 61 7.48 12.63 -8.43
N LEU A 62 7.09 13.90 -8.49
CA LEU A 62 6.51 14.48 -9.69
C LEU A 62 7.63 14.81 -10.67
N GLU A 63 7.62 14.18 -11.83
CA GLU A 63 8.48 14.58 -12.94
C GLU A 63 7.83 15.77 -13.64
N ASP A 64 8.10 16.99 -13.16
CA ASP A 64 7.73 18.19 -13.89
C ASP A 64 8.90 19.13 -14.15
N SER A 65 8.89 19.67 -15.36
CA SER A 65 10.03 20.08 -16.20
C SER A 65 10.88 21.26 -15.73
N ASN A 66 10.74 21.77 -14.50
CA ASN A 66 11.51 22.91 -14.01
C ASN A 66 11.89 22.78 -12.52
N ALA A 67 13.06 22.18 -12.29
CA ALA A 67 13.98 22.41 -11.15
C ALA A 67 13.51 22.24 -9.69
N SER A 68 12.24 21.94 -9.40
CA SER A 68 11.82 21.53 -8.05
C SER A 68 11.29 20.10 -8.08
N THR A 69 12.05 19.16 -7.51
CA THR A 69 11.59 17.79 -7.24
C THR A 69 10.51 17.86 -6.14
N GLU A 70 9.29 18.10 -6.58
CA GLU A 70 8.12 18.08 -5.72
C GLU A 70 7.71 16.62 -5.48
N LYS A 71 7.43 16.28 -4.22
CA LYS A 71 6.99 14.94 -3.83
C LYS A 71 5.60 15.05 -3.19
N PHE A 72 4.74 14.08 -3.47
CA PHE A 72 3.54 13.86 -2.67
C PHE A 72 3.64 12.51 -1.96
N THR A 73 3.02 12.46 -0.78
CA THR A 73 2.89 11.24 0.02
C THR A 73 1.45 10.76 -0.11
N MET A 74 1.30 9.49 -0.47
CA MET A 74 0.04 8.81 -0.56
C MET A 74 -0.01 7.73 0.53
N VAL A 75 -1.04 7.79 1.38
CA VAL A 75 -1.32 6.76 2.39
C VAL A 75 -2.48 5.94 1.87
N CYS A 76 -2.27 4.64 1.70
CA CYS A 76 -3.25 3.70 1.19
C CYS A 76 -3.63 2.69 2.27
N ALA A 77 -4.93 2.41 2.41
CA ALA A 77 -5.45 1.36 3.28
C ALA A 77 -6.32 0.40 2.46
N LEU A 78 -5.89 -0.87 2.38
CA LEU A 78 -6.64 -1.91 1.68
C LEU A 78 -7.71 -2.47 2.63
N PRO A 79 -9.02 -2.36 2.31
CA PRO A 79 -10.03 -3.07 3.08
C PRO A 79 -9.86 -4.57 2.89
N PHE A 80 -10.31 -5.37 3.86
CA PHE A 80 -10.24 -6.82 3.77
C PHE A 80 -10.94 -7.41 2.52
N LYS A 81 -11.91 -6.68 1.97
CA LYS A 81 -12.68 -7.04 0.78
C LYS A 81 -12.10 -6.46 -0.51
N TYR A 82 -10.88 -5.93 -0.50
CA TYR A 82 -10.22 -5.51 -1.73
C TYR A 82 -9.92 -6.74 -2.60
N PRO A 83 -10.17 -6.71 -3.92
CA PRO A 83 -10.52 -5.54 -4.74
C PRO A 83 -12.03 -5.24 -4.87
N SER A 84 -12.91 -6.07 -4.31
CA SER A 84 -14.37 -5.86 -4.33
C SER A 84 -14.80 -4.54 -3.70
N VAL A 85 -14.06 -4.06 -2.69
CA VAL A 85 -14.20 -2.72 -2.09
C VAL A 85 -12.92 -1.93 -2.34
N LEU A 86 -13.07 -0.69 -2.81
CA LEU A 86 -11.95 0.19 -3.14
C LEU A 86 -11.12 0.56 -1.89
N PRO A 87 -9.82 0.80 -2.07
CA PRO A 87 -8.94 1.24 -0.99
C PRO A 87 -9.25 2.68 -0.58
N GLU A 88 -8.96 2.99 0.68
CA GLU A 88 -8.94 4.37 1.14
C GLU A 88 -7.57 4.97 0.79
N ILE A 89 -7.57 6.06 0.03
CA ILE A 89 -6.36 6.73 -0.42
C ILE A 89 -6.38 8.17 0.08
N THR A 90 -5.41 8.53 0.90
CA THR A 90 -5.19 9.89 1.37
C THR A 90 -3.91 10.45 0.76
N VAL A 91 -4.03 11.53 -0.02
CA VAL A 91 -2.90 12.21 -0.64
C VAL A 91 -2.53 13.47 0.15
N ARG A 92 -1.24 13.63 0.44
CA ARG A 92 -0.67 14.80 1.12
C ARG A 92 0.44 15.39 0.26
N TYR A 93 0.41 16.71 0.10
CA TYR A 93 1.39 17.45 -0.68
C TYR A 93 1.80 18.72 0.09
N VAL A 94 3.07 19.10 0.00
CA VAL A 94 3.61 20.29 0.68
C VAL A 94 3.77 21.43 -0.31
N ILE A 95 2.93 22.46 -0.19
CA ILE A 95 3.03 23.67 -1.00
C ILE A 95 4.12 24.58 -0.41
N LYS A 96 5.22 24.78 -1.15
CA LYS A 96 6.21 25.81 -0.80
C LYS A 96 5.66 27.19 -1.14
N LYS A 97 5.29 27.97 -0.13
CA LYS A 97 5.00 29.40 -0.31
C LYS A 97 6.33 30.15 -0.45
N TYR A 98 6.57 30.72 -1.63
CA TYR A 98 7.62 31.72 -1.82
C TYR A 98 7.13 33.04 -1.17
N CYS A 99 7.83 33.51 -0.14
CA CYS A 99 7.71 34.87 0.40
C CYS A 99 8.80 35.76 -0.19
#